data_AF-A0A926TZ87-F1
#
_entry.id   AF-A0A926TZ87-F1
#
_cell.length_a   1.000
_cell.length_b   1.000
_cell.length_c   1.000
_cell.angle_alpha   90.00
_cell.angle_beta   90.00
_cell.angle_gamma   90.00
#
_symmetry.space_group_name_H-M   'P 1'
#
loop_
_entity.id
_entity.type
_entity.pdbx_description
1 polymer ?
#
loop_
_entity_poly.entity_id
_entity_poly.type
_entity_poly.pdbx_seq_one_letter_code
_entity_poly.pdbx_strand_id
1 'polypeptide(L)'
;MSNTTLSNPINAAIAHLAENLRRSTVQVSTPNGEIGSGIIWRSNGLIITNAHVVSGASAIVQLADGRSFAAQVTQPDDRPGRSRRRWGRDLAALQIEATDLPAAAIASSSNLRVGDLVFAVGHPHGQASVTMGIVHTQSQQPWIQADIRLAPGNSGGPLPDAQGRVVGVNTMIVQGLGFAIPSEAIETFLQNESRPRLGVTLQPVLVSTSGQPRLGLLVLTVESDSPAADSLLVGDVLIGVDGWPLRNVNDFTQTIATKQFGESVQIDLLRGGNRQTQSIELAQPERMQVA
;
A
#
# COMPACT_ATOMS: atom_id res chain seq x y z
N MET A 1 -29.73 38.16 22.61
CA MET A 1 -29.82 37.75 21.20
C MET A 1 -29.04 36.46 21.07
N SER A 2 -29.75 35.37 20.87
CA SER A 2 -29.28 34.00 20.99
C SER A 2 -28.56 33.55 19.71
N ASN A 3 -27.27 33.22 19.85
CA ASN A 3 -26.36 32.80 18.79
C ASN A 3 -26.65 31.38 18.24
N THR A 4 -27.89 30.89 18.37
CA THR A 4 -28.30 29.48 18.12
C THR A 4 -28.69 29.17 16.67
N THR A 5 -28.73 30.14 15.77
CA THR A 5 -29.20 29.92 14.38
C THR A 5 -28.12 29.36 13.44
N LEU A 6 -26.83 29.52 13.75
CA LEU A 6 -25.72 29.00 12.93
C LEU A 6 -25.17 27.63 13.40
N SER A 7 -25.41 27.24 14.65
CA SER A 7 -24.83 26.02 15.24
C SER A 7 -25.52 24.73 14.80
N ASN A 8 -26.84 24.75 14.59
CA ASN A 8 -27.61 23.59 14.14
C ASN A 8 -27.20 23.06 12.75
N PRO A 9 -27.02 23.89 11.70
CA PRO A 9 -26.68 23.38 10.36
C PRO A 9 -25.25 22.83 10.27
N ILE A 10 -24.27 23.44 10.96
CA ILE A 10 -22.87 22.95 10.95
C ILE A 10 -22.77 21.61 11.68
N ASN A 11 -23.39 21.48 12.85
CA ASN A 11 -23.39 20.23 13.60
C ASN A 11 -24.06 19.10 12.80
N ALA A 12 -25.19 19.40 12.15
CA ALA A 12 -25.88 18.44 11.28
C ALA A 12 -25.00 18.03 10.08
N ALA A 13 -24.29 18.98 9.46
CA ALA A 13 -23.40 18.70 8.35
C ALA A 13 -22.22 17.80 8.76
N ILE A 14 -21.57 18.09 9.90
CA ILE A 14 -20.47 17.28 10.43
C ILE A 14 -20.97 15.87 10.81
N ALA A 15 -22.14 15.76 11.44
CA ALA A 15 -22.71 14.47 11.81
C ALA A 15 -23.06 13.62 10.58
N HIS A 16 -23.63 14.25 9.54
CA HIS A 16 -23.94 13.58 8.28
C HIS A 16 -22.67 13.14 7.54
N LEU A 17 -21.65 14.00 7.51
CA LEU A 17 -20.34 13.67 6.97
C LEU A 17 -19.72 12.47 7.70
N ALA A 18 -19.74 12.49 9.04
CA ALA A 18 -19.23 11.41 9.88
C ALA A 18 -19.98 10.08 9.62
N GLU A 19 -21.30 10.11 9.46
CA GLU A 19 -22.10 8.93 9.11
C GLU A 19 -21.71 8.36 7.75
N ASN A 20 -21.54 9.21 6.73
CA ASN A 20 -21.12 8.76 5.40
C ASN A 20 -19.71 8.16 5.41
N LEU A 21 -18.76 8.80 6.09
CA LEU A 21 -17.38 8.31 6.18
C LEU A 21 -17.28 6.98 6.94
N ARG A 22 -18.13 6.78 7.96
CA ARG A 22 -18.20 5.50 8.68
C ARG A 22 -18.63 4.34 7.79
N ARG A 23 -19.48 4.57 6.78
CA ARG A 23 -19.93 3.49 5.87
C ARG A 23 -18.79 2.92 5.04
N SER A 24 -17.84 3.76 4.62
CA SER A 24 -16.66 3.35 3.86
C SER A 24 -15.46 3.00 4.74
N THR A 25 -15.60 3.03 6.07
CA THR A 25 -14.54 2.70 7.02
C THR A 25 -14.85 1.35 7.66
N VAL A 26 -13.87 0.45 7.69
CA VAL A 26 -14.03 -0.89 8.26
C VAL A 26 -13.16 -1.04 9.50
N GLN A 27 -13.55 -1.94 10.39
CA GLN A 27 -12.66 -2.43 11.44
C GLN A 27 -11.83 -3.57 10.86
N VAL A 28 -10.53 -3.54 11.09
CA VAL A 28 -9.61 -4.62 10.73
C VAL A 28 -9.12 -5.24 12.03
N SER A 29 -9.17 -6.56 12.12
CA SER A 29 -8.63 -7.28 13.26
C SER A 29 -7.84 -8.50 12.82
N THR A 30 -6.81 -8.85 13.56
CA THR A 30 -5.96 -10.01 13.31
C THR A 30 -6.14 -11.04 14.43
N PRO A 31 -5.79 -12.33 14.19
CA PRO A 31 -5.98 -13.39 15.19
C PRO A 31 -5.23 -13.18 16.52
N ASN A 32 -4.16 -12.38 16.53
CA ASN A 32 -3.41 -12.04 17.74
C ASN A 32 -4.10 -10.94 18.58
N GLY A 33 -5.24 -10.41 18.13
CA GLY A 33 -6.04 -9.40 18.82
C GLY A 33 -5.66 -7.96 18.49
N GLU A 34 -4.80 -7.70 17.50
CA GLU A 34 -4.57 -6.32 17.03
C GLU A 34 -5.83 -5.81 16.32
N ILE A 35 -6.17 -4.55 16.58
CA ILE A 35 -7.33 -3.88 16.00
C ILE A 35 -6.86 -2.58 15.35
N GLY A 36 -7.23 -2.41 14.09
CA GLY A 36 -7.04 -1.20 13.32
C GLY A 36 -8.27 -0.87 12.51
N SER A 37 -8.08 0.00 11.53
CA SER A 37 -9.12 0.40 10.58
C SER A 37 -8.69 0.13 9.16
N GLY A 38 -9.65 0.15 8.25
CA GLY A 38 -9.40 0.09 6.82
C GLY A 38 -10.38 0.99 6.08
N ILE A 39 -10.10 1.22 4.80
CA ILE A 39 -10.92 2.01 3.90
C ILE A 39 -11.43 1.09 2.80
N ILE A 40 -12.75 1.05 2.60
CA ILE A 40 -13.33 0.44 1.40
C ILE A 40 -12.91 1.29 0.20
N TRP A 41 -11.87 0.86 -0.50
CA TRP A 41 -11.26 1.63 -1.59
C TRP A 41 -12.00 1.42 -2.90
N ARG A 42 -12.51 0.21 -3.14
CA ARG A 42 -13.37 -0.11 -4.29
C ARG A 42 -14.57 -0.92 -3.85
N SER A 43 -15.66 -0.79 -4.59
CA SER A 43 -16.94 -1.46 -4.29
C SER A 43 -16.87 -2.98 -4.42
N ASN A 44 -15.82 -3.52 -5.04
CA ASN A 44 -15.58 -4.95 -5.25
C ASN A 44 -14.77 -5.61 -4.10
N GLY A 45 -14.71 -5.00 -2.92
CA GLY A 45 -14.06 -5.61 -1.76
C GLY A 45 -12.57 -5.31 -1.58
N LEU A 46 -12.00 -4.38 -2.36
CA LEU A 46 -10.63 -3.90 -2.10
C LEU A 46 -10.63 -2.95 -0.90
N ILE A 47 -9.87 -3.31 0.12
CA ILE A 47 -9.66 -2.51 1.33
C ILE A 47 -8.20 -2.04 1.38
N ILE A 48 -7.98 -0.78 1.73
CA ILE A 48 -6.64 -0.26 2.07
C ILE A 48 -6.54 -0.11 3.59
N THR A 49 -5.41 -0.55 4.16
CA THR A 49 -5.06 -0.37 5.57
C THR A 49 -3.55 -0.15 5.71
N ASN A 50 -3.06 -0.07 6.94
CA ASN A 50 -1.62 -0.06 7.20
C ASN A 50 -1.05 -1.48 7.26
N ALA A 51 0.19 -1.65 6.82
CA ALA A 51 0.87 -2.95 6.86
C ALA A 51 1.03 -3.47 8.29
N HIS A 52 1.37 -2.58 9.24
CA HIS A 52 1.52 -2.99 10.64
C HIS A 52 0.21 -3.45 11.30
N VAL A 53 -0.96 -3.05 10.77
CA VAL A 53 -2.27 -3.52 11.27
C VAL A 53 -2.49 -4.99 10.90
N VAL A 54 -1.85 -5.45 9.82
CA VAL A 54 -2.00 -6.79 9.26
C VAL A 54 -0.67 -7.51 9.17
N SER A 55 0.15 -7.41 10.21
CA SER A 55 1.50 -7.99 10.29
C SER A 55 1.55 -9.54 10.18
N GLY A 56 0.40 -10.20 9.97
CA GLY A 56 0.27 -11.63 9.68
C GLY A 56 -0.59 -11.92 8.44
N ALA A 57 -0.61 -13.19 8.03
CA ALA A 57 -1.26 -13.65 6.80
C ALA A 57 -2.80 -13.55 6.77
N SER A 58 -3.45 -13.28 7.90
CA SER A 58 -4.91 -13.34 8.03
C SER A 58 -5.46 -12.14 8.79
N ALA A 59 -6.54 -11.57 8.26
CA ALA A 59 -7.29 -10.50 8.90
C ALA A 59 -8.79 -10.76 8.76
N ILE A 60 -9.56 -10.26 9.71
CA ILE A 60 -11.02 -10.18 9.67
C ILE A 60 -11.38 -8.72 9.47
N VAL A 61 -12.16 -8.45 8.43
CA VAL A 61 -12.72 -7.14 8.11
C VAL A 61 -14.18 -7.12 8.54
N GLN A 62 -14.54 -6.19 9.43
CA GLN A 62 -15.92 -5.95 9.83
C GLN A 62 -16.41 -4.62 9.23
N LEU A 63 -17.52 -4.70 8.50
CA LEU A 63 -18.17 -3.55 7.88
C LEU A 63 -19.04 -2.78 8.88
N ALA A 64 -19.38 -1.54 8.55
CA ALA A 64 -20.27 -0.70 9.36
C ALA A 64 -21.69 -1.27 9.55
N ASP A 65 -22.13 -2.17 8.66
CA ASP A 65 -23.42 -2.89 8.76
C ASP A 65 -23.36 -4.13 9.68
N GLY A 66 -22.19 -4.42 10.25
CA GLY A 66 -21.95 -5.53 11.16
C GLY A 66 -21.51 -6.84 10.50
N ARG A 67 -21.52 -6.94 9.16
CA ARG A 67 -21.01 -8.12 8.46
C ARG A 67 -19.49 -8.24 8.63
N SER A 68 -19.02 -9.47 8.77
CA SER A 68 -17.59 -9.79 8.91
C SER A 68 -17.13 -10.71 7.78
N PHE A 69 -15.94 -10.47 7.27
CA PHE A 69 -15.33 -11.21 6.16
C PHE A 69 -13.90 -11.58 6.51
N ALA A 70 -13.51 -12.80 6.15
CA ALA A 70 -12.09 -13.14 6.07
C ALA A 70 -11.47 -12.31 4.93
N ALA A 71 -10.29 -11.76 5.19
CA ALA A 71 -9.57 -10.91 4.25
C ALA A 71 -8.23 -11.53 3.90
N GLN A 72 -7.94 -11.57 2.60
CA GLN A 72 -6.65 -11.99 2.08
C GLN A 72 -5.75 -10.75 1.96
N VAL A 73 -4.56 -10.81 2.55
CA VAL A 73 -3.55 -9.77 2.37
C VAL A 73 -2.91 -9.98 1.00
N THR A 74 -3.14 -9.06 0.07
CA THR A 74 -2.65 -9.21 -1.32
C THR A 74 -1.21 -8.72 -1.47
N GLN A 75 -0.81 -7.70 -0.69
CA GLN A 75 0.57 -7.22 -0.64
C GLN A 75 0.82 -6.25 0.52
N PRO A 76 1.77 -6.49 1.42
CA PRO A 76 2.30 -5.47 2.32
C PRO A 76 3.46 -4.70 1.65
N ASP A 77 3.48 -3.36 1.74
CA ASP A 77 4.69 -2.53 1.48
C ASP A 77 5.52 -2.42 2.78
N ASP A 78 5.78 -3.57 3.42
CA ASP A 78 6.59 -3.69 4.64
C ASP A 78 8.07 -3.88 4.31
N ARG A 79 8.64 -3.07 3.40
CA ARG A 79 10.08 -3.18 3.12
C ARG A 79 10.87 -2.70 4.35
N PRO A 80 11.63 -3.58 5.05
CA PRO A 80 12.51 -3.13 6.11
C PRO A 80 13.70 -2.40 5.48
N GLY A 81 13.57 -1.09 5.32
CA GLY A 81 14.67 -0.23 4.91
C GLY A 81 15.64 -0.02 6.06
N ARG A 82 16.83 -0.65 6.02
CA ARG A 82 17.98 -0.27 6.88
C ARG A 82 18.46 1.18 6.69
N SER A 83 17.84 1.93 5.78
CA SER A 83 18.10 3.34 5.54
C SER A 83 16.89 4.17 5.94
N ARG A 84 17.08 5.12 6.87
CA ARG A 84 16.11 6.15 7.28
C ARG A 84 15.52 7.01 6.14
N ARG A 85 15.93 6.74 4.88
CA ARG A 85 15.45 7.36 3.64
C ARG A 85 14.52 6.47 2.79
N ARG A 86 14.33 5.19 3.17
CA ARG A 86 13.36 4.27 2.57
C ARG A 86 12.42 3.78 3.68
N TRP A 87 11.51 4.65 4.09
CA TRP A 87 10.31 4.19 4.77
C TRP A 87 9.51 3.43 3.69
N GLY A 88 9.36 2.11 3.81
CA GLY A 88 8.27 1.42 3.11
C GLY A 88 6.98 2.16 3.47
N ARG A 89 6.10 2.39 2.49
CA ARG A 89 4.81 3.01 2.84
C ARG A 89 4.08 1.93 3.61
N ASP A 90 3.82 2.18 4.87
CA ASP A 90 3.10 1.30 5.78
C ASP A 90 1.66 1.09 5.27
N LEU A 91 1.51 0.39 4.15
CA LEU A 91 0.29 0.16 3.38
C LEU A 91 0.16 -1.34 3.14
N ALA A 92 -1.06 -1.81 3.27
CA ALA A 92 -1.47 -3.12 2.80
C ALA A 92 -2.79 -3.00 2.04
N ALA A 93 -2.91 -3.79 0.98
CA ALA A 93 -4.17 -4.07 0.33
C ALA A 93 -4.74 -5.38 0.88
N LEU A 94 -6.04 -5.37 1.16
CA LEU A 94 -6.79 -6.55 1.52
C LEU A 94 -7.92 -6.77 0.52
N GLN A 95 -8.21 -8.02 0.22
CA GLN A 95 -9.36 -8.41 -0.59
C GLN A 95 -10.35 -9.20 0.28
N ILE A 96 -11.61 -8.79 0.25
CA ILE A 96 -12.74 -9.55 0.82
C ILE A 96 -13.69 -10.02 -0.27
N GLU A 97 -14.41 -11.10 -0.02
CA GLU A 97 -15.43 -11.64 -0.93
C GLU A 97 -16.78 -10.92 -0.74
N ALA A 98 -16.85 -9.67 -1.21
CA ALA A 98 -18.07 -8.88 -1.22
C ALA A 98 -18.07 -7.85 -2.36
N THR A 99 -19.25 -7.56 -2.91
CA THR A 99 -19.47 -6.56 -3.96
C THR A 99 -20.48 -5.50 -3.50
N ASP A 100 -20.66 -4.46 -4.32
CA ASP A 100 -21.60 -3.35 -4.09
C ASP A 100 -21.38 -2.64 -2.75
N LEU A 101 -20.13 -2.62 -2.29
CA LEU A 101 -19.74 -1.96 -1.06
C LEU A 101 -19.72 -0.43 -1.23
N PRO A 102 -20.02 0.33 -0.15
CA PRO A 102 -19.96 1.79 -0.15
C PRO A 102 -18.50 2.27 -0.16
N ALA A 103 -17.89 2.32 -1.35
CA ALA A 103 -16.52 2.76 -1.52
C ALA A 103 -16.35 4.24 -1.18
N ALA A 104 -15.18 4.58 -0.62
CA ALA A 104 -14.82 5.94 -0.31
C ALA A 104 -14.65 6.79 -1.58
N ALA A 105 -15.09 8.04 -1.54
CA ALA A 105 -14.70 9.01 -2.55
C ALA A 105 -13.25 9.42 -2.32
N ILE A 106 -12.40 9.35 -3.34
CA ILE A 106 -10.97 9.68 -3.24
C ILE A 106 -10.70 11.06 -3.84
N ALA A 107 -9.86 11.86 -3.20
CA ALA A 107 -9.34 13.12 -3.73
C ALA A 107 -7.82 13.13 -3.73
N SER A 108 -7.23 13.88 -4.65
CA SER A 108 -5.78 14.10 -4.68
C SER A 108 -5.36 14.95 -3.48
N SER A 109 -4.39 14.44 -2.72
CA SER A 109 -3.82 15.14 -1.57
C SER A 109 -2.98 16.34 -1.99
N SER A 110 -2.51 16.40 -3.24
CA SER A 110 -1.81 17.55 -3.81
C SER A 110 -2.63 18.85 -3.79
N ASN A 111 -3.95 18.74 -3.68
CA ASN A 111 -4.86 19.88 -3.57
C ASN A 111 -5.02 20.39 -2.12
N LEU A 112 -4.55 19.65 -1.12
CA LEU A 112 -4.61 20.10 0.27
C LEU A 112 -3.71 21.32 0.47
N ARG A 113 -4.11 22.19 1.38
CA ARG A 113 -3.33 23.35 1.81
C ARG A 113 -3.22 23.33 3.32
N VAL A 114 -2.13 23.94 3.82
CA VAL A 114 -2.00 24.21 5.25
C VAL A 114 -3.21 25.02 5.74
N GLY A 115 -3.84 24.55 6.82
CA GLY A 115 -5.06 25.11 7.37
C GLY A 115 -6.37 24.52 6.83
N ASP A 116 -6.34 23.68 5.80
CA ASP A 116 -7.55 22.99 5.34
C ASP A 116 -8.07 22.03 6.43
N LEU A 117 -9.39 21.99 6.58
CA LEU A 117 -10.06 21.12 7.55
C LEU A 117 -10.00 19.67 7.09
N VAL A 118 -9.60 18.79 8.00
CA VAL A 118 -9.53 17.34 7.78
C VAL A 118 -10.16 16.59 8.94
N PHE A 119 -10.59 15.37 8.68
CA PHE A 119 -11.10 14.46 9.69
C PHE A 119 -10.22 13.22 9.77
N ALA A 120 -10.37 12.45 10.84
CA ALA A 120 -9.86 11.10 10.93
C ALA A 120 -10.99 10.20 11.40
N VAL A 121 -11.16 9.09 10.70
CA VAL A 121 -12.16 8.08 11.05
C VAL A 121 -11.46 6.77 11.30
N GLY A 122 -11.96 6.01 12.28
CA GLY A 122 -11.42 4.70 12.59
C GLY A 122 -12.17 4.03 13.73
N HIS A 123 -11.59 2.93 14.23
CA HIS A 123 -12.18 2.06 15.25
C HIS A 123 -11.28 1.94 16.49
N PRO A 124 -10.94 3.05 17.19
CA PRO A 124 -10.21 2.95 18.44
C PRO A 124 -10.98 2.08 19.45
N HIS A 125 -10.29 1.08 20.00
CA HIS A 125 -10.88 0.08 20.89
C HIS A 125 -12.13 -0.63 20.31
N GLY A 126 -12.20 -0.77 18.97
CA GLY A 126 -13.33 -1.42 18.28
C GLY A 126 -14.60 -0.56 18.20
N GLN A 127 -14.52 0.73 18.49
CA GLN A 127 -15.67 1.64 18.41
C GLN A 127 -15.44 2.69 17.32
N ALA A 128 -16.41 2.86 16.43
CA ALA A 128 -16.34 3.86 15.39
C ALA A 128 -16.19 5.26 15.99
N SER A 129 -15.16 5.99 15.56
CA SER A 129 -14.82 7.32 16.04
C SER A 129 -14.55 8.26 14.88
N VAL A 130 -14.83 9.54 15.10
CA VAL A 130 -14.46 10.62 14.18
C VAL A 130 -13.81 11.73 14.99
N THR A 131 -12.63 12.17 14.55
CA THR A 131 -11.98 13.39 15.05
C THR A 131 -11.81 14.38 13.90
N MET A 132 -11.60 15.65 14.23
CA MET A 132 -11.45 16.73 13.27
C MET A 132 -10.26 17.59 13.66
N GLY A 133 -9.55 18.09 12.67
CA GLY A 133 -8.35 18.90 12.82
C GLY A 133 -8.07 19.70 11.56
N ILE A 134 -6.85 20.24 11.47
CA ILE A 134 -6.40 20.98 10.29
C ILE A 134 -5.08 20.44 9.78
N VAL A 135 -4.84 20.57 8.47
CA VAL A 135 -3.53 20.29 7.89
C VAL A 135 -2.51 21.27 8.50
N HIS A 136 -1.54 20.72 9.22
CA HIS A 136 -0.47 21.48 9.88
C HIS A 136 0.63 21.83 8.87
N THR A 137 1.08 20.84 8.09
CA THR A 137 2.05 21.05 7.01
C THR A 137 1.90 19.96 5.95
N GLN A 138 2.29 20.31 4.73
CA GLN A 138 2.44 19.37 3.63
C GLN A 138 3.93 19.35 3.28
N SER A 139 4.66 18.33 3.75
CA SER A 139 6.07 18.20 3.39
C SER A 139 6.19 17.64 1.98
N GLN A 140 7.26 18.01 1.26
CA GLN A 140 7.46 17.53 -0.12
C GLN A 140 7.62 16.00 -0.23
N GLN A 141 7.86 15.26 0.88
CA GLN A 141 7.64 13.82 1.10
C GLN A 141 7.72 13.47 2.61
N PRO A 142 7.20 12.33 3.12
CA PRO A 142 6.25 11.40 2.53
C PRO A 142 4.88 11.35 3.25
N TRP A 143 4.53 12.32 4.11
CA TRP A 143 3.31 12.27 4.94
C TRP A 143 2.54 13.59 4.92
N ILE A 144 1.20 13.49 4.99
CA ILE A 144 0.34 14.61 5.39
C ILE A 144 0.46 14.73 6.91
N GLN A 145 0.69 15.95 7.41
CA GLN A 145 0.74 16.23 8.84
C GLN A 145 -0.46 17.08 9.23
N ALA A 146 -1.19 16.66 10.25
CA ALA A 146 -2.37 17.35 10.72
C ALA A 146 -2.33 17.53 12.24
N ASP A 147 -2.80 18.67 12.71
CA ASP A 147 -3.13 18.87 14.11
C ASP A 147 -4.48 18.19 14.38
N ILE A 148 -4.43 16.87 14.53
CA ILE A 148 -5.58 16.00 14.69
C ILE A 148 -5.28 14.91 15.71
N ARG A 149 -6.28 14.58 16.51
CA ARG A 149 -6.17 13.48 17.49
C ARG A 149 -6.34 12.15 16.78
N LEU A 150 -5.30 11.34 16.84
CA LEU A 150 -5.37 9.91 16.55
C LEU A 150 -5.21 9.14 17.87
N ALA A 151 -5.81 7.96 17.91
CA ALA A 151 -5.68 6.99 19.00
C ALA A 151 -5.42 5.60 18.40
N PRO A 152 -4.84 4.65 19.16
CA PRO A 152 -4.72 3.26 18.72
C PRO A 152 -6.04 2.75 18.15
N GLY A 153 -6.00 2.15 16.95
CA GLY A 153 -7.18 1.72 16.18
C GLY A 153 -7.62 2.67 15.07
N ASN A 154 -7.10 3.91 15.01
CA ASN A 154 -7.28 4.79 13.83
C ASN A 154 -6.34 4.46 12.67
N SER A 155 -5.22 3.78 12.93
CA SER A 155 -4.27 3.34 11.92
C SER A 155 -4.99 2.50 10.85
N GLY A 156 -4.77 2.85 9.59
CA GLY A 156 -5.39 2.28 8.40
C GLY A 156 -6.73 2.91 8.03
N GLY A 157 -7.31 3.75 8.89
CA GLY A 157 -8.55 4.49 8.62
C GLY A 157 -8.35 5.73 7.75
N PRO A 158 -9.43 6.32 7.20
CA PRO A 158 -9.30 7.43 6.26
C PRO A 158 -8.98 8.77 6.94
N LEU A 159 -8.19 9.59 6.25
CA LEU A 159 -8.07 11.02 6.46
C LEU A 159 -8.81 11.75 5.32
N PRO A 160 -10.09 12.15 5.49
CA PRO A 160 -10.81 12.88 4.46
C PRO A 160 -10.74 14.41 4.65
N ASP A 161 -10.92 15.12 3.54
CA ASP A 161 -11.09 16.57 3.48
C ASP A 161 -12.48 17.03 3.97
N ALA A 162 -12.71 18.33 3.96
CA ALA A 162 -13.99 18.94 4.36
C ALA A 162 -15.20 18.52 3.50
N GLN A 163 -14.97 17.93 2.33
CA GLN A 163 -16.01 17.38 1.45
C GLN A 163 -16.26 15.89 1.69
N GLY A 164 -15.51 15.25 2.58
CA GLY A 164 -15.60 13.81 2.84
C GLY A 164 -14.87 12.94 1.83
N ARG A 165 -13.98 13.54 1.04
CA ARG A 165 -13.16 12.79 0.10
C ARG A 165 -11.85 12.42 0.78
N VAL A 166 -11.48 11.14 0.72
CA VAL A 166 -10.27 10.60 1.31
C VAL A 166 -9.06 11.16 0.58
N VAL A 167 -8.19 11.83 1.33
CA VAL A 167 -6.93 12.41 0.85
C VAL A 167 -5.71 11.67 1.41
N GLY A 168 -5.91 10.75 2.37
CA GLY A 168 -4.86 9.87 2.85
C GLY A 168 -5.36 8.78 3.81
N VAL A 169 -4.41 7.98 4.31
CA VAL A 169 -4.61 6.91 5.30
C VAL A 169 -3.88 7.26 6.59
N ASN A 170 -4.60 7.36 7.71
CA ASN A 170 -4.00 7.62 9.02
C ASN A 170 -3.02 6.50 9.39
N THR A 171 -1.82 6.84 9.89
CA THR A 171 -0.79 5.83 10.21
C THR A 171 -0.29 5.91 11.65
N MET A 172 0.14 7.10 12.09
CA MET A 172 0.90 7.26 13.32
C MET A 172 0.77 8.68 13.89
N ILE A 173 1.27 8.85 15.11
CA ILE A 173 1.39 10.15 15.78
C ILE A 173 2.87 10.42 16.02
N VAL A 174 3.33 11.60 15.65
CA VAL A 174 4.68 12.06 15.93
C VAL A 174 4.61 13.46 16.52
N GLN A 175 5.16 13.65 17.72
CA GLN A 175 5.20 14.94 18.42
C GLN A 175 3.83 15.62 18.56
N GLY A 176 2.77 14.83 18.75
CA GLY A 176 1.40 15.32 18.93
C GLY A 176 0.64 15.62 17.64
N LEU A 177 1.31 15.55 16.48
CA LEU A 177 0.66 15.66 15.16
C LEU A 177 0.28 14.27 14.64
N GLY A 178 -0.87 14.19 13.98
CA GLY A 178 -1.29 13.01 13.22
C GLY A 178 -0.63 12.99 11.85
N PHE A 179 -0.17 11.81 11.44
CA PHE A 179 0.48 11.57 10.16
C PHE A 179 -0.39 10.64 9.32
N ALA A 180 -0.50 10.95 8.02
CA ALA A 180 -1.23 10.12 7.07
C ALA A 180 -0.45 9.92 5.77
N ILE A 181 -0.60 8.73 5.16
CA ILE A 181 -0.06 8.39 3.85
C ILE A 181 -0.88 9.14 2.78
N PRO A 182 -0.27 9.97 1.92
CA PRO A 182 -0.98 10.72 0.89
C PRO A 182 -1.68 9.80 -0.13
N SER A 183 -2.82 10.22 -0.67
CA SER A 183 -3.57 9.44 -1.67
C SER A 183 -2.76 9.10 -2.93
N GLU A 184 -1.86 9.97 -3.38
CA GLU A 184 -0.96 9.69 -4.52
C GLU A 184 -0.02 8.51 -4.24
N ALA A 185 0.39 8.35 -2.98
CA ALA A 185 1.25 7.24 -2.57
C ALA A 185 0.46 5.92 -2.56
N ILE A 186 -0.83 5.96 -2.21
CA ILE A 186 -1.75 4.81 -2.25
C ILE A 186 -2.04 4.42 -3.70
N GLU A 187 -2.33 5.37 -4.57
CA GLU A 187 -2.54 5.10 -6.01
C GLU A 187 -1.30 4.50 -6.65
N THR A 188 -0.11 5.02 -6.32
CA THR A 188 1.16 4.43 -6.76
C THR A 188 1.33 3.00 -6.23
N PHE A 189 0.93 2.74 -4.99
CA PHE A 189 0.98 1.40 -4.40
C PHE A 189 0.06 0.42 -5.14
N LEU A 190 -1.20 0.78 -5.38
CA LEU A 190 -2.18 -0.04 -6.10
C LEU A 190 -1.81 -0.27 -7.58
N GLN A 191 -1.22 0.73 -8.23
CA GLN A 191 -0.70 0.58 -9.59
C GLN A 191 0.45 -0.44 -9.65
N ASN A 192 1.31 -0.47 -8.62
CA ASN A 192 2.40 -1.44 -8.54
C ASN A 192 1.89 -2.85 -8.20
N GLU A 193 0.82 -2.97 -7.41
CA GLU A 193 0.14 -4.26 -7.14
C GLU A 193 -0.44 -4.86 -8.42
N SER A 194 -0.97 -4.01 -9.30
CA SER A 194 -1.55 -4.45 -10.58
C SER A 194 -0.48 -4.87 -11.62
N ARG A 195 0.80 -4.77 -11.31
CA ARG A 195 1.90 -5.09 -12.22
C ARG A 195 2.68 -6.30 -11.73
N PRO A 196 3.02 -7.24 -12.62
CA PRO A 196 3.83 -8.38 -12.22
C PRO A 196 5.24 -7.96 -11.81
N ARG A 197 5.84 -8.73 -10.92
CA ARG A 197 7.22 -8.54 -10.45
C ARG A 197 7.91 -9.88 -10.28
N LEU A 198 9.24 -9.91 -10.38
CA LEU A 198 10.02 -11.12 -10.08
C LEU A 198 10.22 -11.36 -8.58
N GLY A 199 10.21 -10.32 -7.74
CA GLY A 199 10.56 -10.43 -6.32
C GLY A 199 12.06 -10.59 -6.05
N VAL A 200 12.90 -9.78 -6.71
CA VAL A 200 14.36 -9.78 -6.51
C VAL A 200 14.89 -8.39 -6.21
N THR A 201 15.94 -8.31 -5.38
CA THR A 201 16.75 -7.10 -5.25
C THR A 201 17.96 -7.19 -6.16
N LEU A 202 18.12 -6.22 -7.05
CA LEU A 202 19.19 -6.19 -8.05
C LEU A 202 20.18 -5.06 -7.80
N GLN A 203 21.46 -5.33 -8.03
CA GLN A 203 22.52 -4.34 -8.02
C GLN A 203 23.26 -4.30 -9.37
N PRO A 204 23.40 -3.13 -10.01
CA PRO A 204 24.20 -3.01 -11.23
C PRO A 204 25.66 -3.37 -10.98
N VAL A 205 26.21 -4.23 -11.84
CA VAL A 205 27.62 -4.65 -11.82
C VAL A 205 28.16 -4.68 -13.24
N LEU A 206 29.48 -4.57 -13.38
CA LEU A 206 30.16 -4.87 -14.64
C LEU A 206 30.61 -6.32 -14.61
N VAL A 207 30.28 -7.07 -15.67
CA VAL A 207 30.73 -8.44 -15.88
C VAL A 207 31.46 -8.56 -17.21
N SER A 208 32.38 -9.53 -17.29
CA SER A 208 33.03 -9.88 -18.55
C SER A 208 32.29 -11.05 -19.19
N THR A 209 31.75 -10.84 -20.38
CA THR A 209 31.16 -11.92 -21.20
C THR A 209 31.89 -11.94 -22.53
N SER A 210 32.44 -13.11 -22.90
CA SER A 210 33.25 -13.27 -24.12
C SER A 210 34.42 -12.26 -24.22
N GLY A 211 35.03 -11.92 -23.07
CA GLY A 211 36.17 -11.00 -23.01
C GLY A 211 35.83 -9.52 -23.14
N GLN A 212 34.55 -9.15 -23.14
CA GLN A 212 34.10 -7.76 -23.22
C GLN A 212 33.31 -7.37 -21.97
N PRO A 213 33.57 -6.18 -21.38
CA PRO A 213 32.80 -5.68 -20.25
C PRO A 213 31.37 -5.36 -20.69
N ARG A 214 30.40 -5.81 -19.90
CA ARG A 214 28.96 -5.56 -20.10
C ARG A 214 28.28 -5.28 -18.77
N LEU A 215 27.15 -4.59 -18.83
CA LEU A 215 26.29 -4.40 -17.69
C LEU A 215 25.62 -5.75 -17.33
N GLY A 216 25.63 -6.06 -16.03
CA GLY A 216 24.80 -7.10 -15.45
C GLY A 216 24.07 -6.59 -14.21
N LEU A 217 23.08 -7.33 -13.76
CA LEU A 217 22.33 -7.06 -12.54
C LEU A 217 22.53 -8.23 -11.57
N LEU A 218 23.30 -8.00 -10.52
CA LEU A 218 23.58 -8.97 -9.46
C LEU A 218 22.35 -9.15 -8.57
N VAL A 219 21.90 -10.39 -8.38
CA VAL A 219 20.85 -10.76 -7.44
C VAL A 219 21.40 -10.71 -6.01
N LEU A 220 20.92 -9.75 -5.23
CA LEU A 220 21.25 -9.61 -3.81
C LEU A 220 20.31 -10.42 -2.92
N THR A 221 19.02 -10.45 -3.26
CA THR A 221 17.98 -11.19 -2.54
C THR A 221 16.95 -11.73 -3.50
N VAL A 222 16.31 -12.84 -3.11
CA VAL A 222 15.12 -13.41 -3.76
C VAL A 222 14.04 -13.53 -2.68
N GLU A 223 12.86 -12.96 -2.93
CA GLU A 223 11.69 -13.05 -2.06
C GLU A 223 11.17 -14.50 -2.08
N SER A 224 10.87 -15.07 -0.92
CA SER A 224 10.56 -16.50 -0.74
C SER A 224 9.24 -16.94 -1.39
N ASP A 225 8.32 -16.00 -1.58
CA ASP A 225 6.96 -16.14 -2.11
C ASP A 225 6.83 -15.52 -3.51
N SER A 226 7.94 -15.38 -4.23
CA SER A 226 7.98 -14.68 -5.51
C SER A 226 8.18 -15.61 -6.71
N PRO A 227 7.82 -15.17 -7.93
CA PRO A 227 8.12 -15.89 -9.16
C PRO A 227 9.57 -16.34 -9.32
N ALA A 228 10.52 -15.56 -8.77
CA ALA A 228 11.95 -15.88 -8.87
C ALA A 228 12.43 -16.96 -7.90
N ALA A 229 11.64 -17.33 -6.87
CA ALA A 229 12.09 -18.15 -5.74
C ALA A 229 12.74 -19.48 -6.17
N ASP A 230 12.16 -20.16 -7.15
CA ASP A 230 12.64 -21.46 -7.61
C ASP A 230 13.63 -21.38 -8.79
N SER A 231 13.78 -20.20 -9.40
CA SER A 231 14.53 -20.03 -10.64
C SER A 231 15.84 -19.26 -10.48
N LEU A 232 15.89 -18.30 -9.56
CA LEU A 232 17.03 -17.41 -9.34
C LEU A 232 17.65 -17.66 -7.96
N LEU A 233 18.95 -17.43 -7.86
CA LEU A 233 19.72 -17.56 -6.62
C LEU A 233 20.45 -16.26 -6.31
N VAL A 234 20.67 -16.00 -5.02
CA VAL A 234 21.57 -14.93 -4.58
C VAL A 234 22.95 -15.18 -5.19
N GLY A 235 23.51 -14.14 -5.82
CA GLY A 235 24.79 -14.23 -6.53
C GLY A 235 24.67 -14.44 -8.04
N ASP A 236 23.49 -14.78 -8.58
CA ASP A 236 23.27 -14.77 -10.03
C ASP A 236 23.48 -13.37 -10.60
N VAL A 237 24.01 -13.29 -11.82
CA VAL A 237 24.09 -12.01 -12.56
C VAL A 237 23.25 -12.09 -13.81
N LEU A 238 22.17 -11.32 -13.85
CA LEU A 238 21.30 -11.19 -15.00
C LEU A 238 22.01 -10.35 -16.07
N ILE A 239 22.04 -10.83 -17.29
CA ILE A 239 22.74 -10.21 -18.43
C ILE A 239 21.83 -9.95 -19.63
N GLY A 240 20.60 -10.50 -19.62
CA GLY A 240 19.60 -10.26 -20.64
C GLY A 240 18.19 -10.60 -20.17
N VAL A 241 17.20 -10.05 -20.87
CA VAL A 241 15.77 -10.28 -20.63
C VAL A 241 15.06 -10.42 -21.97
N ASP A 242 14.21 -11.44 -22.12
CA ASP A 242 13.48 -11.79 -23.35
C ASP A 242 14.36 -11.82 -24.61
N GLY A 243 15.58 -12.37 -24.48
CA GLY A 243 16.56 -12.47 -25.57
C GLY A 243 17.34 -11.19 -25.86
N TRP A 244 17.07 -10.09 -25.16
CA TRP A 244 17.76 -8.81 -25.33
C TRP A 244 18.83 -8.58 -24.25
N PRO A 245 20.08 -8.24 -24.60
CA PRO A 245 21.11 -7.88 -23.63
C PRO A 245 20.75 -6.60 -22.86
N LEU A 246 21.08 -6.56 -21.57
CA LEU A 246 20.89 -5.36 -20.75
C LEU A 246 21.90 -4.26 -21.14
N ARG A 247 21.41 -3.08 -21.51
CA ARG A 247 22.21 -1.89 -21.84
C ARG A 247 22.22 -0.90 -20.69
N ASN A 248 21.11 -0.83 -19.95
CA ASN A 248 20.96 -0.01 -18.75
C ASN A 248 20.02 -0.72 -17.75
N VAL A 249 19.94 -0.19 -16.53
CA VAL A 249 19.13 -0.77 -15.44
C VAL A 249 17.63 -0.72 -15.74
N ASN A 250 17.18 0.26 -16.54
CA ASN A 250 15.77 0.43 -16.86
C ASN A 250 15.27 -0.63 -17.85
N ASP A 251 16.13 -1.18 -18.73
CA ASP A 251 15.73 -2.20 -19.70
C ASP A 251 15.03 -3.38 -19.01
N PHE A 252 15.59 -3.85 -17.90
CA PHE A 252 15.00 -4.92 -17.11
C PHE A 252 13.66 -4.50 -16.51
N THR A 253 13.65 -3.38 -15.76
CA THR A 253 12.45 -2.90 -15.05
C THR A 253 11.30 -2.60 -16.01
N GLN A 254 11.58 -2.03 -17.18
CA GLN A 254 10.59 -1.73 -18.20
C GLN A 254 10.04 -2.99 -18.85
N THR A 255 10.90 -3.97 -19.15
CA THR A 255 10.46 -5.24 -19.74
C THR A 255 9.53 -6.00 -18.80
N ILE A 256 9.82 -6.04 -17.50
CA ILE A 256 8.91 -6.66 -16.53
C ILE A 256 7.60 -5.86 -16.42
N ALA A 257 7.67 -4.52 -16.43
CA ALA A 257 6.50 -3.66 -16.29
C ALA A 257 5.52 -3.71 -17.48
N THR A 258 5.91 -4.23 -18.65
CA THR A 258 5.01 -4.42 -19.79
C THR A 258 4.28 -5.77 -19.75
N LYS A 259 4.71 -6.71 -18.92
CA LYS A 259 4.13 -8.05 -18.81
C LYS A 259 2.79 -8.03 -18.07
N GLN A 260 1.95 -9.01 -18.38
CA GLN A 260 0.76 -9.33 -17.61
C GLN A 260 1.01 -10.52 -16.69
N PHE A 261 0.14 -10.68 -15.69
CA PHE A 261 0.21 -11.85 -14.82
C PHE A 261 -0.04 -13.14 -15.62
N GLY A 262 0.71 -14.20 -15.30
CA GLY A 262 0.70 -15.47 -16.04
C GLY A 262 1.56 -15.47 -17.31
N GLU A 263 2.11 -14.33 -17.72
CA GLU A 263 3.13 -14.33 -18.77
C GLU A 263 4.48 -14.80 -18.24
N SER A 264 5.23 -15.51 -19.07
CA SER A 264 6.63 -15.85 -18.79
C SER A 264 7.59 -14.77 -19.28
N VAL A 265 8.68 -14.60 -18.54
CA VAL A 265 9.85 -13.82 -18.94
C VAL A 265 11.07 -14.73 -19.02
N GLN A 266 11.87 -14.58 -20.08
CA GLN A 266 13.14 -15.29 -20.19
C GLN A 266 14.27 -14.43 -19.64
N ILE A 267 15.00 -14.97 -18.67
CA ILE A 267 16.13 -14.31 -18.03
C ILE A 267 17.41 -15.03 -18.44
N ASP A 268 18.26 -14.32 -19.17
CA ASP A 268 19.64 -14.74 -19.42
C ASP A 268 20.51 -14.34 -18.22
N LEU A 269 21.21 -15.31 -17.64
CA LEU A 269 22.01 -15.10 -16.43
C LEU A 269 23.37 -15.80 -16.48
N LEU A 270 24.26 -15.36 -15.60
CA LEU A 270 25.51 -16.03 -15.24
C LEU A 270 25.38 -16.60 -13.83
N ARG A 271 25.55 -17.93 -13.69
CA ARG A 271 25.58 -18.64 -12.42
C ARG A 271 26.88 -19.41 -12.28
N GLY A 272 27.70 -19.04 -11.30
CA GLY A 272 29.04 -19.62 -11.15
C GLY A 272 29.92 -19.45 -12.39
N GLY A 273 29.72 -18.39 -13.17
CA GLY A 273 30.42 -18.12 -14.44
C GLY A 273 29.84 -18.80 -15.68
N ASN A 274 28.89 -19.72 -15.52
CA ASN A 274 28.23 -20.39 -16.64
C ASN A 274 26.98 -19.62 -17.08
N ARG A 275 26.80 -19.46 -18.40
CA ARG A 275 25.59 -18.84 -18.96
C ARG A 275 24.42 -19.82 -18.92
N GLN A 276 23.28 -19.34 -18.44
CA GLN A 276 22.02 -20.07 -18.39
C GLN A 276 20.87 -19.15 -18.79
N THR A 277 19.76 -19.75 -19.21
CA THR A 277 18.50 -19.03 -19.45
C THR A 277 17.42 -19.68 -18.60
N GLN A 278 16.70 -18.88 -17.83
CA GLN A 278 15.58 -19.31 -16.99
C GLN A 278 14.29 -18.72 -17.54
N SER A 279 13.24 -19.53 -17.67
CA SER A 279 11.89 -19.05 -17.99
C SER A 279 11.10 -18.95 -16.70
N ILE A 280 10.66 -17.74 -16.36
CA ILE A 280 10.01 -17.44 -15.09
C ILE A 280 8.60 -16.94 -15.37
N GLU A 281 7.58 -17.66 -14.89
CA GLU A 281 6.20 -17.23 -14.99
C GLU A 281 5.91 -16.15 -13.95
N LEU A 282 5.44 -14.99 -14.40
CA LEU A 282 5.09 -13.86 -13.54
C LEU A 282 3.69 -14.07 -12.95
N ALA A 283 3.59 -15.02 -12.02
CA ALA A 283 2.35 -15.31 -11.31
C ALA A 283 1.89 -14.11 -10.47
N GLN A 284 0.58 -14.02 -10.24
CA GLN A 284 0.09 -13.16 -9.16
C GLN A 284 0.66 -13.67 -7.84
N PRO A 285 1.01 -12.79 -6.88
CA PRO A 285 1.30 -13.24 -5.54
C PRO A 285 0.14 -14.14 -5.07
N GLU A 286 0.46 -15.33 -4.56
CA GLU A 286 -0.56 -16.27 -4.13
C GLU A 286 -1.46 -15.57 -3.11
N ARG A 287 -2.74 -15.44 -3.49
CA ARG A 287 -3.80 -15.17 -2.54
C ARG A 287 -3.77 -16.32 -1.54
N MET A 288 -3.28 -16.07 -0.33
CA MET A 288 -3.36 -17.08 0.74
C MET A 288 -4.83 -17.41 0.97
N GLN A 289 -5.30 -18.49 0.34
CA GLN A 289 -6.59 -19.07 0.61
C GLN A 289 -6.51 -19.72 1.98
N VAL A 290 -7.30 -19.21 2.92
CA VAL A 290 -7.49 -19.87 4.21
C VAL A 290 -8.60 -20.90 4.01
N ALA A 291 -8.27 -22.17 4.25
CA ALA A 291 -9.22 -23.27 4.37
C ALA A 291 -10.04 -23.17 5.67
#